data_AF-I4G8R0-F1
#
_entry.id   AF-I4G8R0-F1
#
_cell.length_a   1.000
_cell.length_b   1.000
_cell.length_c   1.000
_cell.angle_alpha   90.00
_cell.angle_beta   90.00
_cell.angle_gamma   90.00
#
_symmetry.space_group_name_H-M   'P 1'
#
loop_
_entity.id
_entity.type
_entity.pdbx_description
1 polymer ?
#
loop_
_entity_poly.entity_id
_entity_poly.type
_entity_poly.pdbx_seq_one_letter_code
_entity_poly.pdbx_strand_id
1 'polypeptide(L)' 'MDKAPIHRKTVIKQLVEEAGHQVVFLPKYSPDLNDIEHDFSALKRARMYAPVGTPLDEIIRTYCVA' A
#
# COMPACT_ATOMS: atom_id res chain seq x y z
N MET A 1 -4.67 5.51 6.22
CA MET A 1 -3.67 6.16 5.35
C MET A 1 -2.60 6.82 6.21
N ASP A 2 -1.34 6.79 5.78
CA ASP A 2 -0.25 7.44 6.50
C ASP A 2 -0.32 8.99 6.41
N LYS A 3 0.65 9.68 7.03
CA LYS A 3 0.69 11.15 7.05
C LYS A 3 1.60 11.77 5.98
N ALA A 4 1.90 11.08 4.88
CA ALA A 4 2.72 11.66 3.81
C ALA A 4 2.07 12.95 3.28
N PRO A 5 2.87 13.98 2.93
CA PRO A 5 2.33 15.29 2.51
C PRO A 5 1.34 15.22 1.35
N ILE A 6 1.54 14.26 0.44
CA ILE A 6 0.65 14.05 -0.72
C ILE A 6 -0.78 13.69 -0.30
N HIS A 7 -0.96 12.96 0.80
CA HIS A 7 -2.25 12.46 1.27
C HIS A 7 -3.13 13.52 1.95
N ARG A 8 -2.56 14.68 2.30
CA ARG A 8 -3.24 15.74 3.06
C ARG A 8 -3.79 16.85 2.17
N LYS A 9 -3.71 16.69 0.85
CA LYS A 9 -4.30 17.64 -0.11
C LYS A 9 -5.82 17.60 -0.01
N THR A 10 -6.45 18.77 0.00
CA THR A 10 -7.92 18.93 0.07
C THR A 10 -8.63 18.17 -1.04
N VAL A 11 -8.04 18.15 -2.26
CA VAL A 11 -8.56 17.43 -3.42
C VAL A 11 -8.74 15.93 -3.12
N ILE A 12 -7.82 15.28 -2.41
CA ILE A 12 -7.95 13.85 -2.09
C ILE A 12 -9.12 13.62 -1.14
N LYS A 13 -9.27 14.48 -0.12
CA LYS A 13 -10.38 14.39 0.82
C LYS A 13 -11.74 14.55 0.10
N GLN A 14 -11.86 15.53 -0.80
CA GLN A 14 -13.07 15.77 -1.59
C GLN A 14 -13.43 14.57 -2.46
N LEU A 15 -12.47 14.02 -3.21
CA LEU A 15 -12.70 12.84 -4.07
C LEU A 15 -13.17 11.62 -3.26
N VAL A 16 -12.60 11.42 -2.07
CA VAL A 16 -12.99 10.32 -1.18
C VAL A 16 -14.40 10.53 -0.62
N GLU A 17 -14.75 11.76 -0.20
CA GLU A 17 -16.09 12.10 0.30
C GLU A 17 -17.17 12.02 -0.78
N GLU A 18 -16.89 12.48 -2.01
CA GLU A 18 -17.78 12.36 -3.17
C GLU A 18 -18.08 10.91 -3.52
N ALA A 19 -17.13 10.00 -3.30
CA ALA A 19 -17.31 8.56 -3.45
C ALA A 19 -18.04 7.89 -2.26
N GLY A 20 -18.45 8.66 -1.24
CA GLY A 20 -19.14 8.13 -0.05
C GLY A 20 -18.22 7.50 0.99
N HIS A 21 -16.93 7.83 0.97
CA HIS A 21 -15.93 7.29 1.90
C HIS A 21 -15.36 8.38 2.83
N GLN A 22 -14.62 7.95 3.85
CA GLN A 22 -13.92 8.85 4.76
C GLN A 22 -12.42 8.53 4.80
N VAL A 23 -11.59 9.57 4.82
CA VAL A 23 -10.15 9.42 5.05
C VAL A 23 -9.85 9.29 6.54
N VAL A 24 -9.24 8.17 6.93
CA VAL A 24 -8.71 7.94 8.29
C VAL A 24 -7.18 8.01 8.26
N PHE A 25 -6.61 8.93 9.03
CA PHE A 25 -5.17 9.10 9.17
C PHE A 25 -4.64 8.34 10.39
N LEU A 26 -3.59 7.55 10.18
CA LEU A 26 -2.88 6.86 11.25
C LEU A 26 -2.05 7.84 12.10
N PRO A 27 -1.66 7.50 13.35
CA PRO A 27 -0.68 8.26 14.12
C PRO A 27 0.67 8.39 13.38
N LYS A 28 1.48 9.37 13.78
CA LYS A 28 2.80 9.59 13.14
C LYS A 28 3.72 8.42 13.44
N TYR A 29 4.47 7.96 12.43
CA TYR A 29 5.45 6.89 12.54
C TYR A 29 4.86 5.56 13.04
N SER A 30 3.61 5.27 12.66
CA SER A 30 2.91 4.02 13.01
C SER A 30 2.68 3.13 11.79
N PRO A 31 3.74 2.62 11.14
CA PRO A 31 3.61 1.71 9.99
C PRO A 31 2.96 0.38 10.41
N ASP A 32 3.13 -0.02 11.66
CA ASP A 32 2.51 -1.20 12.28
C ASP A 32 0.98 -1.17 12.28
N LEU A 33 0.37 0.02 12.17
CA LEU A 33 -1.08 0.20 12.10
C LEU A 33 -1.61 0.26 10.65
N ASN A 34 -0.76 0.00 9.65
CA ASN A 34 -1.13 0.04 8.24
C ASN A 34 -1.04 -1.35 7.63
N ASP A 35 -2.19 -2.00 7.41
CA ASP A 35 -2.26 -3.40 6.98
C ASP A 35 -1.46 -3.70 5.69
N ILE A 36 -1.37 -2.73 4.77
CA ILE A 36 -0.60 -2.87 3.52
C ILE A 36 0.90 -3.16 3.75
N GLU A 37 1.46 -2.81 4.92
CA GLU A 37 2.85 -3.10 5.24
C GLU A 37 3.11 -4.62 5.33
N HIS A 38 2.10 -5.40 5.74
CA HIS A 38 2.19 -6.86 5.72
C HIS A 38 2.29 -7.39 4.29
N ASP A 39 1.50 -6.84 3.38
CA ASP A 39 1.50 -7.21 1.96
C ASP A 39 2.84 -6.84 1.31
N PHE A 40 3.35 -5.63 1.59
CA PHE A 40 4.67 -5.22 1.12
C PHE A 40 5.80 -6.09 1.68
N SER A 41 5.71 -6.53 2.93
CA SER A 41 6.67 -7.47 3.51
C SER A 41 6.66 -8.80 2.76
N ALA A 42 5.47 -9.35 2.48
CA ALA A 42 5.31 -10.58 1.71
C ALA A 42 5.85 -10.43 0.27
N LEU A 43 5.51 -9.35 -0.43
CA LEU A 43 5.98 -9.06 -1.79
C LEU A 43 7.50 -8.87 -1.87
N LYS A 44 8.10 -8.15 -0.91
CA LYS A 44 9.56 -8.00 -0.83
C LYS A 44 10.25 -9.34 -0.61
N ARG A 45 9.69 -10.20 0.24
CA ARG A 45 10.20 -11.56 0.45
C ARG A 45 10.10 -12.40 -0.82
N ALA A 46 8.95 -12.36 -1.51
CA ALA A 46 8.78 -13.05 -2.78
C ALA A 46 9.80 -12.58 -3.83
N ARG A 47 10.03 -11.26 -3.93
CA ARG A 47 11.07 -10.69 -4.82
C ARG A 47 12.48 -11.15 -4.48
N MET A 48 12.82 -11.24 -3.19
CA MET A 48 14.15 -11.63 -2.73
C MET A 48 14.53 -13.06 -3.14
N TYR A 49 13.55 -13.97 -3.17
CA TYR A 49 13.76 -15.37 -3.53
C TYR A 49 13.36 -15.70 -4.98
N ALA A 50 12.88 -14.72 -5.74
CA ALA A 50 12.57 -14.91 -7.15
C ALA A 50 13.87 -15.07 -7.98
N PRO A 51 13.84 -15.85 -9.07
CA PRO A 51 14.94 -15.90 -10.03
C PRO A 51 15.36 -14.51 -10.52
N VAL A 52 16.66 -14.36 -10.83
CA VAL A 52 17.15 -13.12 -11.42
C VAL A 52 16.46 -12.88 -12.76
N GLY A 53 15.96 -11.66 -12.96
CA GLY A 53 15.22 -11.29 -14.16
C GLY A 53 13.72 -11.54 -14.08
N THR A 54 13.19 -12.13 -13.00
CA THR A 54 11.74 -12.25 -12.83
C THR A 54 11.08 -10.87 -12.85
N PRO A 55 10.10 -10.63 -13.74
CA PRO A 55 9.35 -9.38 -13.80
C PRO A 55 8.57 -9.10 -12.51
N LEU A 56 8.43 -7.82 -12.13
CA LEU A 56 7.70 -7.45 -10.92
C LEU A 56 6.21 -7.80 -11.00
N ASP A 57 5.61 -7.67 -12.19
CA ASP A 57 4.22 -8.02 -12.44
C ASP A 57 3.93 -9.52 -12.30
N GLU A 58 4.90 -10.39 -12.62
CA GLU A 58 4.79 -11.83 -12.33
C GLU A 58 4.75 -12.13 -10.83
N ILE A 59 5.60 -11.44 -10.05
CA ILE A 59 5.63 -11.58 -8.59
C ILE A 59 4.31 -11.10 -7.97
N ILE A 60 3.79 -9.95 -8.42
CA ILE A 60 2.52 -9.42 -7.96
C ILE A 60 1.36 -10.36 -8.33
N ARG A 61 1.31 -10.84 -9.58
CA ARG A 61 0.28 -11.81 -10.01
C ARG A 61 0.27 -13.06 -9.16
N THR A 62 1.44 -13.61 -8.87
CA THR A 62 1.57 -14.81 -8.04
C THR A 62 1.06 -14.57 -6.62
N TYR A 63 1.37 -13.41 -6.05
CA TYR A 63 0.91 -13.02 -4.71
C TYR A 63 -0.61 -12.81 -4.64
N CYS A 64 -1.22 -12.18 -5.66
CA CYS A 64 -2.66 -11.88 -5.67
C CYS A 64 -3.57 -13.09 -5.97
N VAL A 65 -3.01 -14.18 -6.53
CA VAL A 65 -3.74 -15.42 -6.84
C VAL A 65 -3.63 -16.45 -5.70
N ALA A 66 -2.71 -16.22 -4.76
CA ALA A 66 -2.45 -17.10 -3.61
C ALA A 66 -3.50 -16.96 -2.49
#